data_AF-A0AAV4Y5N3-F1
#
_entry.id   AF-A0AAV4Y5N3-F1
#
_cell.length_a   1.000
_cell.length_b   1.000
_cell.length_c   1.000
_cell.angle_alpha   90.00
_cell.angle_beta   90.00
_cell.angle_gamma   90.00
#
_symmetry.space_group_name_H-M   'P 1'
#
loop_
_entity.id
_entity.type
_entity.pdbx_description
1 polymer ?
#
loop_
_entity_poly.entity_id
_entity_poly.type
_entity_poly.pdbx_seq_one_letter_code
_entity_poly.pdbx_strand_id
1 'polypeptide(L)'
;MRQKNCGRDLSSRGRRKLPFLCNKLELSFDPKIPGYPRYHMEVNEDEGVYNLHIKSVNFQDEGEFQCQVGPAMNHTPIRAGAQLRILIPPDYLTVNGLGQASTMEVSENVTVRLTCQAVGSKPAAQLKWYKNNVEVPKGKYLSLFSPINSYKKNIVLPIDNDVR
;
A
#
# COMPACT_ATOMS: atom_id res chain seq x y z
N MET A 1 -6.51 3.18 9.91
CA MET A 1 -5.62 3.57 11.02
C MET A 1 -4.60 2.45 11.21
N ARG A 2 -3.30 2.69 11.04
CA ARG A 2 -2.26 1.70 11.37
C ARG A 2 -1.18 2.40 12.18
N GLN A 3 -1.21 2.24 13.50
CA GLN A 3 -0.14 2.62 14.42
C GLN A 3 1.05 1.67 14.22
N LYS A 4 2.27 2.20 14.29
CA LYS A 4 3.48 1.38 14.44
C LYS A 4 4.11 1.70 15.79
N ASN A 5 4.29 0.67 16.60
CA ASN A 5 4.91 0.80 17.92
C ASN A 5 6.42 0.95 17.77
N CYS A 6 6.98 2.03 18.33
CA CYS A 6 8.43 2.09 18.59
C CYS A 6 8.68 1.52 20.00
N GLY A 7 9.75 0.74 20.15
CA GLY A 7 9.97 -0.22 21.23
C GLY A 7 10.00 0.32 22.67
N ARG A 8 10.13 -0.65 23.59
CA ARG A 8 10.12 -0.50 25.05
C ARG A 8 11.53 -0.10 25.55
N ASP A 9 11.67 1.00 26.29
CA ASP A 9 12.94 1.39 26.92
C ASP A 9 13.17 0.58 28.22
N LEU A 10 14.39 0.09 28.40
CA LEU A 10 14.85 -0.71 29.55
C LEU A 10 16.00 0.04 30.22
N SER A 11 15.77 1.25 30.72
CA SER A 11 16.71 1.88 31.66
C SER A 11 16.05 2.94 32.52
N SER A 12 15.90 2.59 33.80
CA SER A 12 15.45 3.50 34.84
C SER A 12 16.61 4.43 35.25
N ARG A 13 16.38 5.73 35.06
CA ARG A 13 17.10 6.93 35.59
C ARG A 13 17.83 7.74 34.50
N GLY A 14 17.16 8.82 34.11
CA GLY A 14 17.65 9.86 33.20
C GLY A 14 16.82 9.92 31.92
N ARG A 15 15.65 10.58 31.95
CA ARG A 15 14.74 10.71 30.80
C ARG A 15 15.44 11.43 29.65
N ARG A 16 15.95 10.67 28.67
CA ARG A 16 16.52 11.24 27.43
C ARG A 16 15.46 11.16 26.33
N LYS A 17 15.21 12.30 25.69
CA LYS A 17 14.27 12.41 24.57
C LYS A 17 14.78 11.57 23.39
N LEU A 18 13.90 10.78 22.78
CA LEU A 18 14.23 9.98 21.60
C LEU A 18 14.18 10.86 20.33
N PRO A 19 15.28 11.00 19.58
CA PRO A 19 15.22 11.61 18.27
C PRO A 19 14.67 10.64 17.21
N PHE A 20 13.87 11.17 16.29
CA PHE A 20 13.34 10.42 15.16
C PHE A 20 13.94 10.95 13.87
N LEU A 21 14.29 10.05 12.95
CA LEU A 21 14.77 10.39 11.62
C LEU A 21 13.81 9.79 10.59
N CYS A 22 13.33 10.62 9.66
CA CYS A 22 12.68 10.15 8.45
C CYS A 22 13.45 10.75 7.27
N ASN A 23 13.50 10.05 6.13
CA ASN A 23 13.88 10.71 4.89
C ASN A 23 12.90 11.89 4.67
N LYS A 24 13.37 13.13 4.90
CA LYS A 24 12.69 14.45 4.94
C LYS A 24 12.56 15.12 6.33
N LEU A 25 12.58 14.41 7.46
CA LEU A 25 12.45 15.01 8.80
C LEU A 25 13.81 15.13 9.49
N GLU A 26 14.25 16.36 9.77
CA GLU A 26 15.38 16.61 10.67
C GLU A 26 15.01 16.20 12.11
N LEU A 27 16.00 15.73 12.87
CA LEU A 27 15.87 15.19 14.22
C LEU A 27 15.05 16.14 15.12
N SER A 28 13.78 15.81 15.38
CA SER A 28 12.95 16.55 16.35
C SER A 28 12.78 15.77 17.64
N PHE A 29 12.91 16.49 18.75
CA PHE A 29 12.63 16.01 20.10
C PHE A 29 11.30 16.54 20.66
N ASP A 30 10.61 17.39 19.89
CA ASP A 30 9.30 17.93 20.24
C ASP A 30 8.21 16.95 19.79
N PRO A 31 7.35 16.46 20.70
CA PRO A 31 6.20 15.64 20.35
C PRO A 31 5.28 16.22 19.29
N LYS A 32 5.24 17.56 19.12
CA LYS A 32 4.42 18.25 18.11
C LYS A 32 5.05 18.32 16.72
N ILE A 33 6.35 18.00 16.59
CA ILE A 33 7.11 17.99 15.32
C ILE A 33 6.85 19.26 14.47
N PRO A 34 7.40 20.43 14.87
CA PRO A 34 7.22 21.68 14.15
C PRO A 34 7.55 21.56 12.66
N GLY A 35 6.74 22.22 11.81
CA GLY A 35 6.85 22.10 10.34
C GLY A 35 6.09 20.91 9.73
N TYR A 36 5.63 19.96 10.55
CA TYR A 36 4.90 18.77 10.11
C TYR A 36 3.55 18.62 10.83
N PRO A 37 2.54 19.43 10.49
CA PRO A 37 1.29 19.53 11.27
C PRO A 37 0.46 18.24 11.33
N ARG A 38 0.72 17.27 10.45
CA ARG A 38 0.07 15.95 10.45
C ARG A 38 0.78 14.93 11.33
N TYR A 39 2.02 15.21 11.74
CA TYR A 39 2.90 14.30 12.46
C TYR A 39 2.90 14.72 13.92
N HIS A 40 2.75 13.77 14.82
CA HIS A 40 2.93 14.01 16.24
C HIS A 40 3.34 12.71 16.93
N MET A 41 3.84 12.84 18.14
CA MET A 41 4.28 11.72 18.96
C MET A 41 3.28 11.49 20.08
N GLU A 42 2.79 10.26 20.17
CA GLU A 42 2.05 9.77 21.33
C GLU A 42 3.09 9.25 22.33
N VAL A 43 3.26 9.98 23.43
CA VAL A 43 4.29 9.71 24.44
C VAL A 43 3.64 9.16 25.70
N ASN A 44 4.10 7.99 26.13
CA ASN A 44 3.89 7.48 27.47
C ASN A 44 5.25 7.46 28.18
N GLU A 45 5.54 8.52 28.95
CA GLU A 45 6.84 8.66 29.63
C GLU A 45 7.06 7.60 30.71
N ASP A 46 6.01 7.15 31.39
CA ASP A 46 6.10 6.19 32.48
C ASP A 46 6.51 4.80 31.97
N GLU A 47 6.09 4.46 30.75
CA GLU A 47 6.46 3.21 30.06
C GLU A 47 7.65 3.36 29.09
N GLY A 48 8.16 4.58 28.91
CA GLY A 48 9.22 4.87 27.95
C GLY A 48 8.81 4.62 26.49
N VAL A 49 7.53 4.80 26.16
CA VAL A 49 6.97 4.52 24.83
C VAL A 49 6.77 5.83 24.07
N TYR A 50 7.26 5.87 22.83
CA TYR A 50 7.22 7.06 21.97
C TYR A 50 6.77 6.65 20.57
N ASN A 51 5.48 6.78 20.27
CA ASN A 51 4.91 6.32 19.01
C ASN A 51 4.71 7.49 18.04
N LEU A 52 5.25 7.38 16.83
CA LEU A 52 4.96 8.33 15.77
C LEU A 52 3.56 8.09 15.21
N HIS A 53 2.70 9.11 15.28
CA HIS A 53 1.38 9.13 14.69
C HIS A 53 1.32 10.14 13.53
N ILE A 54 0.94 9.66 12.34
CA ILE A 54 0.74 10.48 11.13
C ILE A 54 -0.75 10.51 10.78
N LYS A 55 -1.37 11.69 10.83
CA LYS A 55 -2.78 11.91 10.46
C LYS A 55 -2.94 12.04 8.95
N SER A 56 -4.02 11.48 8.40
CA SER A 56 -4.39 11.60 6.98
C SER A 56 -3.20 11.34 6.05
N VAL A 57 -2.67 10.11 6.13
CA VAL A 57 -1.46 9.70 5.42
C VAL A 57 -1.64 9.86 3.91
N ASN A 58 -0.61 10.35 3.21
CA ASN A 58 -0.60 10.48 1.76
C ASN A 58 0.70 9.92 1.16
N PHE A 59 0.81 9.95 -0.18
CA PHE A 59 1.93 9.35 -0.90
C PHE A 59 3.30 9.97 -0.61
N GLN A 60 3.37 11.22 -0.13
CA GLN A 60 4.63 11.89 0.23
C GLN A 60 5.23 11.36 1.53
N ASP A 61 4.42 10.69 2.34
CA ASP A 61 4.80 10.12 3.63
C ASP A 61 5.49 8.75 3.46
N GLU A 62 5.41 8.16 2.28
CA GLU A 62 6.05 6.89 1.99
C GLU A 62 7.58 7.01 2.13
N GLY A 63 8.17 6.14 2.95
CA GLY A 63 9.59 6.20 3.21
C GLY A 63 10.03 5.31 4.36
N GLU A 64 11.33 5.34 4.62
CA GLU A 64 11.92 4.73 5.80
C GLU A 64 11.88 5.71 6.96
N PHE A 65 11.37 5.23 8.08
CA PHE A 65 11.36 5.92 9.36
C PHE A 65 12.31 5.20 10.31
N GLN A 66 13.01 5.94 11.15
CA GLN A 66 13.92 5.38 12.12
C GLN A 66 13.70 6.02 13.49
N CYS A 67 13.47 5.17 14.49
CA CYS A 67 13.57 5.56 15.88
C CYS A 67 15.04 5.46 16.30
N GLN A 68 15.58 6.52 16.89
CA GLN A 68 16.94 6.53 17.40
C GLN A 68 16.93 6.89 18.89
N VAL A 69 17.82 6.25 19.64
CA VAL A 69 18.16 6.62 21.01
C VAL A 69 19.62 7.05 21.00
N GLY A 70 19.88 8.28 21.45
CA GLY A 70 21.24 8.77 21.59
C GLY A 70 22.07 7.91 22.55
N PRO A 71 23.41 7.99 22.49
CA PRO A 71 24.26 7.23 23.40
C PRO A 71 23.95 7.60 24.85
N ALA A 72 23.98 6.62 25.76
CA ALA A 72 23.90 6.83 27.21
C ALA A 72 25.20 6.38 27.89
N MET A 73 25.40 6.72 29.17
CA MET A 73 26.60 6.26 29.88
C MET A 73 26.68 4.73 29.80
N ASN A 74 27.76 4.20 29.22
CA ASN A 74 27.99 2.78 28.95
C ASN A 74 27.03 2.11 27.94
N HIS A 75 26.24 2.86 27.18
CA HIS A 75 25.36 2.30 26.14
C HIS A 75 25.61 2.95 24.78
N THR A 76 25.77 2.11 23.76
CA THR A 76 25.85 2.54 22.37
C THR A 76 24.49 3.08 21.88
N PRO A 77 24.46 3.94 20.85
CA PRO A 77 23.22 4.41 20.26
C PRO A 77 22.39 3.23 19.72
N ILE A 78 21.08 3.27 19.95
CA ILE A 78 20.13 2.27 19.46
C ILE A 78 19.37 2.87 18.28
N ARG A 79 19.21 2.09 17.21
CA ARG A 79 18.42 2.50 16.04
C ARG A 79 17.52 1.37 15.59
N ALA A 80 16.26 1.69 15.28
CA ALA A 80 15.30 0.75 14.72
C ALA A 80 14.59 1.39 13.53
N GLY A 81 14.71 0.76 12.35
CA GLY A 81 14.10 1.22 11.10
C GLY A 81 12.74 0.57 10.83
N ALA A 82 11.85 1.29 10.15
CA ALA A 82 10.55 0.82 9.71
C ALA A 82 10.19 1.43 8.36
N GLN A 83 9.87 0.59 7.37
CA GLN A 83 9.37 1.05 6.07
C GLN A 83 7.86 1.35 6.16
N LEU A 84 7.47 2.59 5.90
CA LEU A 84 6.08 2.95 5.62
C LEU A 84 5.80 2.74 4.13
N ARG A 85 4.69 2.07 3.80
CA ARG A 85 4.19 1.88 2.43
C ARG A 85 2.74 2.33 2.37
N ILE A 86 2.41 3.13 1.36
CA ILE A 86 1.06 3.66 1.16
C ILE A 86 0.32 2.78 0.17
N LEU A 87 -0.89 2.40 0.56
CA LEU A 87 -1.79 1.60 -0.26
C LEU A 87 -2.87 2.53 -0.82
N ILE A 88 -3.06 2.48 -2.13
CA ILE A 88 -4.04 3.26 -2.88
C ILE A 88 -4.98 2.26 -3.56
N PRO A 89 -6.29 2.28 -3.24
CA PRO A 89 -7.26 1.48 -3.98
C PRO A 89 -7.35 1.96 -5.44
N PRO A 90 -7.79 1.11 -6.39
CA PRO A 90 -8.08 1.59 -7.74
C PRO A 90 -9.14 2.70 -7.71
N ASP A 91 -8.97 3.74 -8.53
CA ASP A 91 -9.94 4.83 -8.65
C ASP A 91 -11.25 4.32 -9.28
N TYR A 92 -11.11 3.48 -10.30
CA TYR A 92 -12.23 2.82 -10.98
C TYR A 92 -11.76 1.58 -11.75
N LEU A 93 -12.74 0.74 -12.13
CA LEU A 93 -12.56 -0.44 -12.96
C LEU A 93 -13.29 -0.26 -14.29
N THR A 94 -12.65 -0.64 -15.40
CA THR A 94 -13.32 -0.66 -16.71
C THR A 94 -13.20 -2.03 -17.36
N VAL A 95 -14.24 -2.41 -18.10
CA VAL A 95 -14.22 -3.56 -19.01
C VAL A 95 -14.35 -3.04 -20.43
N ASN A 96 -13.28 -3.18 -21.21
CA ASN A 96 -13.25 -2.82 -22.63
C ASN A 96 -13.53 -4.07 -23.48
N GLY A 97 -14.07 -3.87 -24.69
CA GLY A 97 -14.39 -4.95 -25.63
C GLY A 97 -15.88 -5.25 -25.79
N LEU A 98 -16.76 -4.60 -25.00
CA LEU A 98 -18.23 -4.69 -25.12
C LEU A 98 -18.85 -3.54 -25.95
N GLY A 99 -18.05 -2.56 -26.39
CA GLY A 99 -18.57 -1.32 -26.96
C GLY A 99 -19.25 -0.44 -25.91
N GLN A 100 -20.29 0.31 -26.30
CA GLN A 100 -21.10 1.13 -25.38
C GLN A 100 -22.21 0.33 -24.68
N ALA A 101 -22.35 -0.97 -24.99
CA ALA A 101 -23.43 -1.80 -24.50
C ALA A 101 -23.01 -2.62 -23.26
N SER A 102 -23.98 -2.94 -22.40
CA SER A 102 -23.81 -3.88 -21.29
C SER A 102 -23.88 -5.35 -21.71
N THR A 103 -24.35 -5.60 -22.93
CA THR A 103 -24.56 -6.94 -23.52
C THR A 103 -24.00 -6.95 -24.93
N MET A 104 -23.41 -8.09 -25.34
CA MET A 104 -22.88 -8.28 -26.69
C MET A 104 -23.43 -9.58 -27.25
N GLU A 105 -24.04 -9.50 -28.43
CA GLU A 105 -24.41 -10.68 -29.22
C GLU A 105 -23.20 -11.14 -30.02
N VAL A 106 -22.92 -12.44 -29.97
CA VAL A 106 -21.73 -13.03 -30.59
C VAL A 106 -22.13 -14.30 -31.32
N SER A 107 -21.72 -14.42 -32.59
CA SER A 107 -21.91 -15.65 -33.35
C SER A 107 -21.06 -16.80 -32.81
N GLU A 108 -21.53 -18.03 -32.97
CA GLU A 108 -20.77 -19.23 -32.64
C GLU A 108 -19.41 -19.25 -33.37
N ASN A 109 -18.40 -19.87 -32.75
CA ASN A 109 -17.02 -19.96 -33.27
C ASN A 109 -16.29 -18.61 -33.40
N VAL A 110 -16.81 -17.52 -32.83
CA VAL A 110 -16.11 -16.24 -32.75
C VAL A 110 -15.34 -16.14 -31.43
N THR A 111 -14.13 -15.61 -31.50
CA THR A 111 -13.33 -15.31 -30.30
C THR A 111 -13.58 -13.88 -29.85
N VAL A 112 -13.91 -13.71 -28.56
CA VAL A 112 -14.10 -12.40 -27.95
C VAL A 112 -12.90 -12.04 -27.10
N ARG A 113 -12.44 -10.79 -27.22
CA ARG A 113 -11.42 -10.23 -26.34
C ARG A 113 -12.05 -9.17 -25.45
N LEU A 114 -12.05 -9.43 -24.14
CA LEU A 114 -12.42 -8.44 -23.13
C LEU A 114 -11.17 -8.02 -22.35
N THR A 115 -11.10 -6.76 -21.95
CA THR A 115 -9.98 -6.25 -21.15
C THR A 115 -10.51 -5.61 -19.90
N CYS A 116 -10.16 -6.17 -18.75
CA CYS A 116 -10.42 -5.54 -17.46
C CYS A 116 -9.22 -4.68 -17.10
N GLN A 117 -9.46 -3.42 -16.72
CA GLN A 117 -8.43 -2.47 -16.35
C GLN A 117 -8.74 -1.84 -15.00
N ALA A 118 -7.74 -1.84 -14.12
CA ALA A 118 -7.73 -1.09 -12.86
C ALA A 118 -6.75 0.07 -12.98
N VAL A 119 -7.22 1.28 -12.72
CA VAL A 119 -6.44 2.53 -12.82
C VAL A 119 -6.19 3.09 -11.42
N GLY A 120 -5.01 3.68 -11.20
CA GLY A 120 -4.72 4.46 -9.98
C GLY A 120 -4.35 3.65 -8.73
N SER A 121 -4.23 2.32 -8.83
CA SER A 121 -3.94 1.49 -7.65
C SER A 121 -2.46 1.45 -7.27
N LYS A 122 -2.17 1.33 -5.96
CA LYS A 122 -0.85 1.02 -5.43
C LYS A 122 -0.98 0.04 -4.26
N PRO A 123 -0.38 -1.16 -4.30
CA PRO A 123 0.37 -1.75 -5.40
C PRO A 123 -0.55 -2.11 -6.59
N ALA A 124 0.01 -2.87 -7.53
CA ALA A 124 -0.75 -3.48 -8.62
C ALA A 124 -2.00 -4.21 -8.14
N ALA A 125 -3.16 -3.79 -8.67
CA ALA A 125 -4.41 -4.49 -8.42
C ALA A 125 -4.36 -5.90 -9.00
N GLN A 126 -4.91 -6.86 -8.26
CA GLN A 126 -5.06 -8.23 -8.73
C GLN A 126 -6.44 -8.41 -9.37
N LEU A 127 -6.46 -8.53 -10.69
CA LEU A 127 -7.71 -8.74 -11.44
C LEU A 127 -8.01 -10.22 -11.61
N LYS A 128 -9.28 -10.60 -11.50
CA LYS A 128 -9.81 -11.95 -11.72
C LYS A 128 -11.01 -11.90 -12.66
N TRP A 129 -11.15 -12.94 -13.47
CA TRP A 129 -12.29 -13.12 -14.38
C TRP A 129 -13.09 -14.33 -13.93
N TYR A 130 -14.41 -14.22 -13.99
CA TYR A 130 -15.34 -15.28 -13.64
C TYR A 130 -16.28 -15.51 -14.83
N LYS A 131 -16.54 -16.78 -15.16
CA LYS A 131 -17.59 -17.21 -16.10
C LYS A 131 -18.54 -18.10 -15.32
N ASN A 132 -19.83 -17.78 -15.26
CA ASN A 132 -20.84 -18.55 -14.53
C ASN A 132 -20.41 -18.87 -13.08
N ASN A 133 -19.89 -17.87 -12.37
CA ASN A 133 -19.35 -17.97 -11.00
C ASN A 133 -18.10 -18.85 -10.83
N VAL A 134 -17.51 -19.36 -11.91
CA VAL A 134 -16.25 -20.13 -11.88
C VAL A 134 -15.09 -19.22 -12.28
N GLU A 135 -14.03 -19.17 -11.46
CA GLU A 135 -12.82 -18.38 -11.77
C GLU A 135 -12.14 -18.97 -13.02
N VAL A 136 -11.89 -18.13 -14.03
CA VAL A 136 -11.17 -18.54 -15.24
C VAL A 136 -9.69 -18.74 -14.88
N PRO A 137 -9.11 -19.95 -15.09
CA PRO A 137 -7.75 -20.26 -14.69
C PRO A 137 -6.68 -19.33 -15.29
N LYS A 138 -5.57 -19.17 -14.56
CA LYS A 138 -4.40 -18.43 -15.04
C LYS A 138 -3.68 -19.22 -16.16
N GLY A 139 -3.77 -18.76 -17.42
CA GLY A 139 -3.14 -19.38 -18.59
C GLY A 139 -3.93 -19.15 -19.89
N LYS A 140 -3.34 -19.51 -21.06
CA LYS A 140 -3.79 -19.49 -22.49
C LYS A 140 -4.61 -18.30 -23.04
N TYR A 141 -5.33 -17.58 -22.20
CA TYR A 141 -6.32 -16.54 -22.51
C TYR A 141 -6.05 -15.22 -21.78
N LEU A 142 -5.03 -15.16 -20.90
CA LEU A 142 -4.74 -13.99 -20.07
C LEU A 142 -3.38 -13.39 -20.45
N SER A 143 -3.37 -12.14 -20.91
CA SER A 143 -2.14 -11.34 -21.01
C SER A 143 -2.20 -10.20 -20.00
N LEU A 144 -1.17 -10.09 -19.17
CA LEU A 144 -0.99 -9.01 -18.22
C LEU A 144 -0.13 -7.93 -18.87
N PHE A 145 -0.65 -6.72 -18.96
CA PHE A 145 0.13 -5.54 -19.34
C PHE A 145 0.07 -4.55 -18.19
N SER A 146 1.24 -4.17 -17.66
CA SER A 146 1.36 -3.28 -16.50
C SER A 146 2.24 -2.07 -16.85
N PRO A 147 1.75 -1.09 -17.61
CA PRO A 147 2.33 0.23 -17.58
C PRO A 147 2.24 0.84 -16.18
N ILE A 148 3.18 1.72 -15.85
CA ILE A 148 3.25 2.43 -14.57
C ILE A 148 1.89 3.12 -14.31
N ASN A 149 1.30 2.88 -13.13
CA ASN A 149 0.00 3.41 -12.67
C ASN A 149 -1.27 2.95 -13.42
N SER A 150 -1.20 1.93 -14.29
CA SER A 150 -2.38 1.35 -14.96
C SER A 150 -2.20 -0.15 -15.17
N TYR A 151 -3.00 -0.96 -14.47
CA TYR A 151 -2.91 -2.42 -14.57
C TYR A 151 -4.01 -2.97 -15.47
N LYS A 152 -3.62 -3.64 -16.57
CA LYS A 152 -4.54 -4.24 -17.54
C LYS A 152 -4.44 -5.77 -17.49
N LYS A 153 -5.58 -6.45 -17.33
CA LYS A 153 -5.71 -7.89 -17.49
C LYS A 153 -6.67 -8.20 -18.63
N ASN A 154 -6.10 -8.60 -19.76
CA ASN A 154 -6.87 -9.07 -20.91
C ASN A 154 -7.39 -10.47 -20.63
N ILE A 155 -8.60 -10.78 -21.09
CA ILE A 155 -9.11 -12.13 -21.27
C ILE A 155 -9.53 -12.33 -22.74
N VAL A 156 -9.19 -13.49 -23.28
CA VAL A 156 -9.66 -13.94 -24.59
C VAL A 156 -10.58 -15.12 -24.33
N LEU A 157 -11.88 -14.93 -24.53
CA LEU A 157 -12.87 -16.00 -24.37
C LEU A 157 -13.15 -16.59 -25.75
N PRO A 158 -12.79 -17.85 -26.04
CA PRO A 158 -13.41 -18.56 -27.16
C PRO A 158 -14.89 -18.75 -26.81
N ILE A 159 -15.79 -18.31 -27.69
CA ILE A 159 -17.21 -18.67 -27.62
C ILE A 159 -17.31 -20.07 -28.24
N ASP A 160 -16.88 -21.06 -27.46
CA ASP A 160 -17.11 -22.46 -27.79
C ASP A 160 -18.56 -22.82 -27.44
N ASN A 161 -19.16 -23.65 -28.29
CA ASN A 161 -20.40 -24.35 -28.00
C ASN A 161 -20.20 -25.28 -26.80
N ASP A 162 -20.38 -24.76 -25.59
CA ASP A 162 -20.57 -25.58 -24.40
C ASP A 162 -22.00 -26.15 -24.46
N VAL A 163 -22.21 -27.05 -25.42
CA VAL A 163 -23.39 -27.92 -25.49
C VAL A 163 -23.12 -29.09 -24.57
N ARG A 164 -23.44 -28.92 -23.28
CA ARG A 164 -24.22 -29.87 -22.48
C ARG A 164 -24.37 -29.43 -21.02
#